data_AF-A0A2P8CJC8-F1
#
_entry.id   AF-A0A2P8CJC8-F1
#
_cell.length_a   1.000
_cell.length_b   1.000
_cell.length_c   1.000
_cell.angle_alpha   90.00
_cell.angle_beta   90.00
_cell.angle_gamma   90.00
#
_symmetry.space_group_name_H-M   'P 1'
#
loop_
_entity.id
_entity.type
_entity.pdbx_description
1 polymer ?
#
loop_
_entity_poly.entity_id
_entity_poly.type
_entity_poly.pdbx_seq_one_letter_code
_entity_poly.pdbx_strand_id
1 'polypeptide(L)'
;MKLKYLLILSVSIIAVSLAGCTKDEIAPTGIKTKEPGTTTDYTAPTYADDYSAIASWSDRSQWNLANVHDPSVVFDGTYYYMYSTDASYGNAHVGHGHFLARRSRDLVHWDFIGMAMSTEPAWVKDTLNNMRARVGLSPIDSPRYGFWAPVIRKVGNNYRMYYSVVVDNYIKTGKVNTADNFDGSWTEKAFIGMMETSDLSSNQWVDHGMVVCSVSDRGTDWSRSSLNDWSAYFKYNAIDPSMIVTPEGENWLIYGSWHSGIVAIQLNPDTGLPLHKFDINDESTWGTRIYTRSDGSRWQASEGPEIMYNAETGYYYLFLAYDELSVAYNTRVCRARSIRGPYYSYDGSTASGSDCFPIITHPYKFNNHSGWVGFSHCCVFKDETNNQWYYCSQARLPANTNGNAYSNAIMMGHVRKIEWTEDGWPVVLPERYAAVPQDAIAESDLTGSWEVITLNYQYKKQQTSSAMTLSLDHKATGAVTGTWSYNSTTGILTVGSLKLNVVRELDWEASPRVPTIVFTGLNGSGRSVWGKKSQS
;
A
#
# COMPACT_ATOMS: atom_id res chain seq x y z
N MET A 1 64.68 34.36 29.78
CA MET A 1 65.96 34.73 29.16
C MET A 1 65.74 34.93 27.66
N LYS A 2 65.87 36.20 27.21
CA LYS A 2 66.08 36.70 25.83
C LYS A 2 65.14 36.26 24.69
N LEU A 3 64.25 37.19 24.34
CA LEU A 3 63.78 37.50 22.98
C LEU A 3 64.98 37.74 22.03
N LYS A 4 64.89 37.31 20.77
CA LYS A 4 65.68 37.85 19.65
C LYS A 4 64.74 38.20 18.48
N TYR A 5 65.02 39.37 17.92
CA TYR A 5 64.27 40.19 16.97
C TYR A 5 64.67 39.96 15.49
N LEU A 6 63.96 40.71 14.62
CA LEU A 6 64.21 41.14 13.23
C LEU A 6 63.75 40.15 12.15
N LEU A 7 62.75 40.42 11.28
CA LEU A 7 62.35 41.61 10.48
C LEU A 7 63.36 42.01 9.38
N ILE A 8 62.80 42.18 8.17
CA ILE A 8 63.22 43.00 7.02
C ILE A 8 63.95 42.25 5.88
N LEU A 9 63.31 42.05 4.70
CA LEU A 9 63.32 42.97 3.55
C LEU A 9 62.71 42.29 2.29
N SER A 10 61.90 43.07 1.60
CA SER A 10 61.15 42.88 0.34
C SER A 10 62.00 42.89 -0.94
N VAL A 11 61.63 42.10 -1.96
CA VAL A 11 61.88 42.37 -3.41
C VAL A 11 60.81 41.68 -4.30
N SER A 12 59.90 42.49 -4.85
CA SER A 12 59.53 42.61 -6.29
C SER A 12 58.98 41.38 -7.05
N ILE A 13 57.72 41.36 -7.50
CA ILE A 13 57.08 42.06 -8.67
C ILE A 13 57.04 41.16 -9.93
N ILE A 14 55.79 40.80 -10.30
CA ILE A 14 55.15 40.78 -11.65
C ILE A 14 55.78 39.86 -12.72
N ALA A 15 55.07 39.15 -13.59
CA ALA A 15 53.70 38.65 -13.79
C ALA A 15 53.74 38.10 -15.23
N VAL A 16 53.19 36.91 -15.51
CA VAL A 16 52.75 36.55 -16.87
C VAL A 16 51.47 35.69 -16.79
N SER A 17 50.36 36.36 -17.12
CA SER A 17 49.12 35.94 -17.82
C SER A 17 48.88 34.44 -18.08
N LEU A 18 47.79 33.82 -17.61
CA LEU A 18 46.35 33.87 -17.98
C LEU A 18 45.93 32.57 -18.69
N ALA A 19 45.11 31.77 -18.02
CA ALA A 19 44.00 31.02 -18.61
C ALA A 19 43.03 30.70 -17.47
N GLY A 20 41.81 31.22 -17.57
CA GLY A 20 40.81 31.15 -16.51
C GLY A 20 40.21 29.76 -16.32
N CYS A 21 40.01 29.38 -15.07
CA CYS A 21 39.05 28.38 -14.68
C CYS A 21 37.95 29.08 -13.88
N THR A 22 36.74 29.08 -14.45
CA THR A 22 35.51 29.38 -13.75
C THR A 22 35.34 28.36 -12.62
N LYS A 23 35.23 28.84 -11.38
CA LYS A 23 34.73 28.04 -10.27
C LYS A 23 33.22 28.01 -10.39
N ASP A 24 32.68 26.94 -10.95
CA ASP A 24 31.28 26.59 -10.71
C ASP A 24 31.19 26.02 -9.29
N GLU A 25 30.90 26.90 -8.33
CA GLU A 25 30.35 26.47 -7.04
C GLU A 25 28.97 25.88 -7.32
N ILE A 26 28.90 24.54 -7.34
CA ILE A 26 27.63 23.83 -7.31
C ILE A 26 27.03 24.12 -5.93
N ALA A 27 26.13 25.10 -5.88
CA ALA A 27 25.24 25.28 -4.74
C ALA A 27 24.48 23.97 -4.50
N PRO A 28 24.36 23.49 -3.25
CA PRO A 28 23.49 22.36 -2.96
C PRO A 28 22.07 22.77 -3.35
N THR A 29 21.50 22.12 -4.37
CA THR A 29 20.08 22.22 -4.68
C THR A 29 19.31 21.52 -3.56
N GLY A 30 19.09 22.26 -2.49
CA GLY A 30 18.26 21.85 -1.37
C GLY A 30 16.88 21.50 -1.89
N ILE A 31 16.43 20.30 -1.55
CA ILE A 31 15.02 19.94 -1.59
C ILE A 31 14.36 20.86 -0.57
N LYS A 32 13.61 21.85 -1.06
CA LYS A 32 12.65 22.55 -0.22
C LYS A 32 11.43 21.65 -0.11
N THR A 33 11.28 20.94 0.99
CA THR A 33 9.94 20.63 1.48
C THR A 33 9.23 21.97 1.64
N LYS A 34 8.10 22.16 0.96
CA LYS A 34 7.29 23.38 1.09
C LYS A 34 6.93 23.49 2.58
N GLU A 35 7.46 24.50 3.27
CA GLU A 35 6.92 24.89 4.58
C GLU A 35 5.41 25.10 4.41
N PRO A 36 4.57 24.75 5.41
CA PRO A 36 3.14 24.98 5.30
C PRO A 36 2.90 26.49 5.09
N GLY A 37 2.56 26.86 3.87
CA GLY A 37 2.07 28.19 3.57
C GLY A 37 0.73 28.39 4.24
N THR A 38 0.38 29.62 4.57
CA THR A 38 -0.99 29.95 5.00
C THR A 38 -1.99 29.44 3.96
N THR A 39 -3.20 29.06 4.39
CA THR A 39 -4.30 28.61 3.50
C THR A 39 -4.54 29.49 2.25
N THR A 40 -4.09 30.74 2.23
CA THR A 40 -4.18 31.66 1.09
C THR A 40 -3.37 31.28 -0.15
N ASP A 41 -2.29 30.48 -0.02
CA ASP A 41 -1.41 30.08 -1.13
C ASP A 41 -1.49 28.57 -1.48
N TYR A 42 -2.52 27.90 -0.99
CA TYR A 42 -2.79 26.50 -1.30
C TYR A 42 -3.61 26.35 -2.58
N THR A 43 -3.17 25.45 -3.48
CA THR A 43 -3.91 25.09 -4.69
C THR A 43 -4.33 23.64 -4.58
N ALA A 44 -5.64 23.39 -4.60
CA ALA A 44 -6.18 22.05 -4.55
C ALA A 44 -5.83 21.25 -5.82
N PRO A 45 -5.52 19.95 -5.72
CA PRO A 45 -5.35 19.09 -6.88
C PRO A 45 -6.63 19.03 -7.71
N THR A 46 -6.49 18.99 -9.04
CA THR A 46 -7.60 19.09 -10.00
C THR A 46 -7.87 17.80 -10.78
N TYR A 47 -7.06 16.75 -10.58
CA TYR A 47 -7.27 15.48 -11.26
C TYR A 47 -8.63 14.85 -10.90
N ALA A 48 -9.31 14.29 -11.90
CA ALA A 48 -10.65 13.73 -11.77
C ALA A 48 -10.62 12.36 -11.11
N ASP A 49 -11.68 12.04 -10.36
CA ASP A 49 -11.87 10.72 -9.73
C ASP A 49 -12.22 9.65 -10.76
N ASP A 50 -13.07 10.01 -11.72
CA ASP A 50 -13.28 9.24 -12.94
C ASP A 50 -12.23 9.65 -13.99
N TYR A 51 -11.16 8.87 -14.09
CA TYR A 51 -10.09 9.10 -15.05
C TYR A 51 -10.33 8.45 -16.42
N SER A 52 -11.53 7.91 -16.70
CA SER A 52 -11.79 7.16 -17.95
C SER A 52 -11.42 7.93 -19.22
N ALA A 53 -11.55 9.26 -19.20
CA ALA A 53 -11.19 10.14 -20.31
C ALA A 53 -9.68 10.15 -20.66
N ILE A 54 -8.81 9.77 -19.71
CA ILE A 54 -7.35 9.70 -19.89
C ILE A 54 -6.81 8.28 -19.73
N ALA A 55 -7.66 7.24 -19.79
CA ALA A 55 -7.26 5.88 -19.47
C ALA A 55 -6.35 5.22 -20.54
N SER A 56 -6.30 5.77 -21.76
CA SER A 56 -5.46 5.24 -22.84
C SER A 56 -3.98 5.32 -22.50
N TRP A 57 -3.19 4.36 -23.01
CA TRP A 57 -1.72 4.40 -22.90
C TRP A 57 -1.11 5.65 -23.53
N SER A 58 -1.74 6.20 -24.57
CA SER A 58 -1.32 7.47 -25.19
C SER A 58 -1.29 8.63 -24.19
N ASP A 59 -2.18 8.59 -23.19
CA ASP A 59 -2.36 9.65 -22.19
C ASP A 59 -1.62 9.36 -20.87
N ARG A 60 -0.78 8.31 -20.83
CA ARG A 60 -0.12 7.85 -19.59
C ARG A 60 0.69 8.92 -18.86
N SER A 61 1.21 9.93 -19.56
CA SER A 61 1.89 11.07 -18.91
C SER A 61 0.96 11.90 -18.02
N GLN A 62 -0.36 11.74 -18.16
CA GLN A 62 -1.39 12.41 -17.36
C GLN A 62 -1.95 11.49 -16.26
N TRP A 63 -1.53 10.22 -16.19
CA TRP A 63 -2.19 9.24 -15.33
C TRP A 63 -2.15 9.64 -13.86
N ASN A 64 -1.12 10.31 -13.36
CA ASN A 64 -1.03 10.63 -11.93
C ASN A 64 -1.37 9.37 -11.09
N LEU A 65 -2.44 9.38 -10.28
CA LEU A 65 -2.93 8.24 -9.50
C LEU A 65 -3.95 7.33 -10.22
N ALA A 66 -4.22 7.53 -11.51
CA ALA A 66 -5.02 6.62 -12.33
C ALA A 66 -4.33 5.27 -12.50
N ASN A 67 -5.10 4.18 -12.60
CA ASN A 67 -4.60 2.82 -12.82
C ASN A 67 -3.58 2.38 -11.74
N VAL A 68 -3.95 2.57 -10.47
CA VAL A 68 -3.18 2.08 -9.33
C VAL A 68 -3.91 0.88 -8.75
N HIS A 69 -3.23 -0.26 -8.67
CA HIS A 69 -3.73 -1.51 -8.07
C HIS A 69 -2.61 -2.17 -7.30
N ASP A 70 -2.80 -2.43 -6.01
CA ASP A 70 -1.81 -3.00 -5.10
C ASP A 70 -0.49 -2.20 -5.07
N PRO A 71 -0.54 -0.90 -4.69
CA PRO A 71 0.65 -0.05 -4.72
C PRO A 71 1.65 -0.43 -3.64
N SER A 72 2.94 -0.24 -3.94
CA SER A 72 4.02 -0.18 -2.96
C SER A 72 4.86 1.07 -3.16
N VAL A 73 5.14 1.79 -2.07
CA VAL A 73 5.83 3.09 -2.09
C VAL A 73 7.14 3.05 -1.30
N VAL A 74 8.19 3.67 -1.84
CA VAL A 74 9.47 3.90 -1.15
C VAL A 74 9.98 5.31 -1.44
N PHE A 75 10.69 5.91 -0.48
CA PHE A 75 11.33 7.21 -0.64
C PHE A 75 12.84 7.05 -0.87
N ASP A 76 13.41 7.79 -1.83
CA ASP A 76 14.85 7.76 -2.12
C ASP A 76 15.66 8.88 -1.46
N GLY A 77 14.99 9.81 -0.77
CA GLY A 77 15.60 11.04 -0.25
C GLY A 77 15.17 12.29 -1.02
N THR A 78 14.64 12.13 -2.24
CA THR A 78 14.17 13.21 -3.12
C THR A 78 12.74 12.97 -3.64
N TYR A 79 12.45 11.75 -4.07
CA TYR A 79 11.18 11.34 -4.63
C TYR A 79 10.65 10.10 -3.90
N TYR A 80 9.33 10.07 -3.77
CA TYR A 80 8.57 8.86 -3.55
C TYR A 80 8.42 8.13 -4.88
N TYR A 81 8.61 6.82 -4.89
CA TYR A 81 8.40 5.94 -6.03
C TYR A 81 7.30 4.95 -5.70
N MET A 82 6.35 4.77 -6.61
CA MET A 82 5.25 3.82 -6.51
C MET A 82 5.36 2.78 -7.60
N TYR A 83 5.23 1.51 -7.23
CA TYR A 83 5.12 0.37 -8.12
C TYR A 83 3.80 -0.35 -7.87
N SER A 84 3.14 -0.86 -8.90
CA SER A 84 1.81 -1.46 -8.77
C SER A 84 1.59 -2.62 -9.73
N THR A 85 0.59 -3.46 -9.43
CA THR A 85 0.12 -4.57 -10.28
C THR A 85 -0.15 -4.15 -11.73
N ASP A 86 0.02 -5.09 -12.66
CA ASP A 86 -0.40 -4.98 -14.06
C ASP A 86 -1.93 -4.94 -14.17
N ALA A 87 -2.49 -3.76 -13.91
CA ALA A 87 -3.91 -3.51 -14.02
C ALA A 87 -4.16 -2.08 -14.49
N SER A 88 -5.01 -1.94 -15.49
CA SER A 88 -5.49 -0.63 -15.95
C SER A 88 -6.88 -0.74 -16.54
N TYR A 89 -7.62 0.37 -16.50
CA TYR A 89 -8.94 0.44 -17.13
C TYR A 89 -8.82 0.14 -18.63
N GLY A 90 -9.62 -0.81 -19.11
CA GLY A 90 -9.57 -1.29 -20.50
C GLY A 90 -8.29 -2.06 -20.85
N ASN A 91 -7.50 -2.53 -19.87
CA ASN A 91 -6.22 -3.22 -20.08
C ASN A 91 -5.21 -2.43 -20.93
N ALA A 92 -5.28 -1.09 -20.86
CA ALA A 92 -4.39 -0.18 -21.59
C ALA A 92 -2.87 -0.41 -21.36
N HIS A 93 -2.46 -1.11 -20.31
CA HIS A 93 -1.05 -1.42 -20.03
C HIS A 93 -0.50 -2.59 -20.85
N VAL A 94 -1.37 -3.44 -21.42
CA VAL A 94 -0.95 -4.69 -22.09
C VAL A 94 0.00 -4.39 -23.24
N GLY A 95 1.13 -5.13 -23.28
CA GLY A 95 2.15 -5.00 -24.32
C GLY A 95 3.20 -3.92 -24.06
N HIS A 96 3.20 -3.29 -22.88
CA HIS A 96 4.13 -2.21 -22.55
C HIS A 96 5.14 -2.52 -21.43
N GLY A 97 5.15 -3.74 -20.91
CA GLY A 97 5.97 -4.20 -19.80
C GLY A 97 5.13 -4.56 -18.57
N HIS A 98 5.80 -4.70 -17.43
CA HIS A 98 5.23 -5.15 -16.15
C HIS A 98 5.65 -4.25 -14.99
N PHE A 99 4.75 -4.13 -14.02
CA PHE A 99 4.77 -3.28 -12.85
C PHE A 99 4.83 -1.78 -13.18
N LEU A 100 3.68 -1.12 -13.12
CA LEU A 100 3.56 0.31 -13.42
C LEU A 100 4.35 1.12 -12.40
N ALA A 101 5.23 2.00 -12.89
CA ALA A 101 6.12 2.82 -12.06
C ALA A 101 5.74 4.31 -12.14
N ARG A 102 5.68 4.96 -10.99
CA ARG A 102 5.41 6.40 -10.86
C ARG A 102 6.33 7.02 -9.82
N ARG A 103 6.49 8.34 -9.84
CA ARG A 103 7.18 9.07 -8.78
C ARG A 103 6.49 10.38 -8.40
N SER A 104 6.71 10.85 -7.19
CA SER A 104 6.18 12.11 -6.67
C SER A 104 7.15 12.76 -5.69
N ARG A 105 7.11 14.09 -5.55
CA ARG A 105 7.81 14.80 -4.48
C ARG A 105 6.93 15.12 -3.29
N ASP A 106 5.61 15.16 -3.50
CA ASP A 106 4.64 15.71 -2.57
C ASP A 106 3.51 14.73 -2.22
N LEU A 107 3.55 13.49 -2.74
CA LEU A 107 2.53 12.45 -2.60
C LEU A 107 1.16 12.79 -3.23
N VAL A 108 1.03 13.94 -3.89
CA VAL A 108 -0.22 14.43 -4.49
C VAL A 108 -0.13 14.39 -6.03
N HIS A 109 0.99 14.86 -6.58
CA HIS A 109 1.24 14.89 -8.01
C HIS A 109 2.25 13.81 -8.36
N TRP A 110 1.81 12.83 -9.15
CA TRP A 110 2.61 11.70 -9.57
C TRP A 110 2.89 11.75 -11.07
N ASP A 111 4.15 11.52 -11.43
CA ASP A 111 4.59 11.34 -12.82
C ASP A 111 4.69 9.86 -13.11
N PHE A 112 4.04 9.39 -14.18
CA PHE A 112 4.27 8.03 -14.69
C PHE A 112 5.63 7.93 -15.38
N ILE A 113 6.45 6.98 -14.94
CA ILE A 113 7.85 6.83 -15.38
C ILE A 113 8.12 5.52 -16.13
N GLY A 114 7.08 4.77 -16.48
CA GLY A 114 7.18 3.56 -17.29
C GLY A 114 6.84 2.29 -16.52
N MET A 115 7.41 1.17 -16.97
CA MET A 115 7.25 -0.15 -16.36
C MET A 115 8.58 -0.59 -15.76
N ALA A 116 8.58 -1.25 -14.60
CA ALA A 116 9.81 -1.70 -13.95
C ALA A 116 10.49 -2.86 -14.69
N MET A 117 9.71 -3.66 -15.42
CA MET A 117 10.20 -4.84 -16.12
C MET A 117 9.70 -4.83 -17.56
N SER A 118 10.60 -4.85 -18.54
CA SER A 118 10.25 -4.76 -19.96
C SER A 118 9.84 -6.09 -20.60
N THR A 119 10.27 -7.21 -20.02
CA THR A 119 10.09 -8.56 -20.55
C THR A 119 9.84 -9.56 -19.44
N GLU A 120 9.07 -10.60 -19.73
CA GLU A 120 8.81 -11.71 -18.81
C GLU A 120 10.14 -12.39 -18.39
N PRO A 121 10.31 -12.75 -17.11
CA PRO A 121 11.52 -13.41 -16.65
C PRO A 121 11.59 -14.86 -17.16
N ALA A 122 12.64 -15.18 -17.92
CA ALA A 122 12.82 -16.51 -18.52
C ALA A 122 12.83 -17.64 -17.48
N TRP A 123 13.35 -17.38 -16.28
CA TRP A 123 13.45 -18.38 -15.21
C TRP A 123 12.09 -18.93 -14.78
N VAL A 124 10.98 -18.17 -14.94
CA VAL A 124 9.64 -18.63 -14.53
C VAL A 124 9.23 -19.84 -15.36
N LYS A 125 9.34 -19.74 -16.69
CA LYS A 125 9.02 -20.84 -17.61
C LYS A 125 9.91 -22.05 -17.34
N ASP A 126 11.21 -21.82 -17.20
CA ASP A 126 12.18 -22.90 -16.99
C ASP A 126 11.94 -23.61 -15.66
N THR A 127 11.72 -22.85 -14.59
CA THR A 127 11.42 -23.39 -13.26
C THR A 127 10.12 -24.16 -13.26
N LEU A 128 9.06 -23.60 -13.85
CA LEU A 128 7.77 -24.27 -13.99
C LEU A 128 7.91 -25.60 -14.74
N ASN A 129 8.55 -25.60 -15.91
CA ASN A 129 8.70 -26.80 -16.73
C ASN A 129 9.60 -27.85 -16.08
N ASN A 130 10.63 -27.44 -15.35
CA ASN A 130 11.45 -28.34 -14.53
C ASN A 130 10.62 -28.98 -13.39
N MET A 131 9.71 -28.23 -12.76
CA MET A 131 8.80 -28.78 -11.75
C MET A 131 7.76 -29.73 -12.37
N ARG A 132 7.21 -29.39 -13.53
CA ARG A 132 6.27 -30.24 -14.29
C ARG A 132 6.90 -31.58 -14.66
N ALA A 133 8.14 -31.57 -15.15
CA ALA A 133 8.86 -32.79 -15.52
C ALA A 133 9.04 -33.76 -14.33
N ARG A 134 9.27 -33.26 -13.11
CA ARG A 134 9.43 -34.08 -11.91
C ARG A 134 8.18 -34.89 -11.53
N VAL A 135 7.01 -34.44 -11.98
CA VAL A 135 5.72 -35.11 -11.77
C VAL A 135 5.15 -35.70 -13.07
N GLY A 136 5.97 -35.82 -14.11
CA GLY A 136 5.60 -36.45 -15.38
C GLY A 136 4.66 -35.64 -16.28
N LEU A 137 4.57 -34.32 -16.08
CA LEU A 137 3.76 -33.43 -16.92
C LEU A 137 4.59 -32.85 -18.07
N SER A 138 3.98 -32.73 -19.25
CA SER A 138 4.58 -32.09 -20.43
C SER A 138 4.89 -30.62 -20.18
N PRO A 139 5.94 -30.03 -20.79
CA PRO A 139 6.23 -28.61 -20.66
C PRO A 139 5.11 -27.74 -21.27
N ILE A 140 5.03 -26.48 -20.83
CA ILE A 140 4.21 -25.44 -21.43
C ILE A 140 5.13 -24.53 -22.26
N ASP A 141 4.84 -24.41 -23.55
CA ASP A 141 5.64 -23.61 -24.47
C ASP A 141 5.41 -22.10 -24.29
N SER A 142 4.16 -21.68 -24.09
CA SER A 142 3.78 -20.29 -23.88
C SER A 142 2.85 -20.18 -22.67
N PRO A 143 3.39 -20.17 -21.44
CA PRO A 143 2.58 -19.97 -20.25
C PRO A 143 1.92 -18.58 -20.28
N ARG A 144 0.72 -18.48 -19.71
CA ARG A 144 0.01 -17.22 -19.57
C ARG A 144 0.29 -16.64 -18.19
N TYR A 145 0.86 -15.44 -18.14
CA TYR A 145 1.24 -14.82 -16.89
C TYR A 145 0.31 -13.69 -16.45
N GLY A 146 0.29 -13.45 -15.14
CA GLY A 146 -0.10 -12.19 -14.52
C GLY A 146 0.99 -11.70 -13.56
N PHE A 147 1.28 -10.41 -13.56
CA PHE A 147 2.35 -9.79 -12.77
C PHE A 147 1.76 -8.88 -11.70
N TRP A 148 1.79 -9.33 -10.45
CA TRP A 148 0.95 -8.78 -9.38
C TRP A 148 1.73 -8.35 -8.14
N ALA A 149 1.17 -7.36 -7.44
CA ALA A 149 1.45 -6.91 -6.09
C ALA A 149 2.94 -6.84 -5.75
N PRO A 150 3.72 -5.98 -6.42
CA PRO A 150 5.12 -5.80 -6.05
C PRO A 150 5.22 -5.11 -4.69
N VAL A 151 6.18 -5.50 -3.86
CA VAL A 151 6.64 -4.70 -2.70
C VAL A 151 8.05 -4.22 -2.93
N ILE A 152 8.28 -2.94 -2.69
CA ILE A 152 9.61 -2.33 -2.75
C ILE A 152 10.06 -1.89 -1.36
N ARG A 153 11.32 -2.20 -1.01
CA ARG A 153 11.97 -1.78 0.24
C ARG A 153 13.41 -1.38 -0.02
N LYS A 154 13.86 -0.33 0.67
CA LYS A 154 15.28 0.01 0.74
C LYS A 154 15.98 -0.93 1.72
N VAL A 155 17.04 -1.58 1.29
CA VAL A 155 17.87 -2.46 2.12
C VAL A 155 19.35 -2.11 1.87
N GLY A 156 19.98 -1.51 2.87
CA GLY A 156 21.31 -0.92 2.71
C GLY A 156 21.30 0.16 1.62
N ASN A 157 22.14 -0.02 0.60
CA ASN A 157 22.28 0.91 -0.53
C ASN A 157 21.40 0.55 -1.73
N ASN A 158 20.73 -0.61 -1.70
CA ASN A 158 19.89 -1.08 -2.80
C ASN A 158 18.40 -0.97 -2.42
N TYR A 159 17.57 -1.00 -3.47
CA TYR A 159 16.14 -1.19 -3.39
C TYR A 159 15.83 -2.60 -3.89
N ARG A 160 15.10 -3.37 -3.11
CA ARG A 160 14.62 -4.71 -3.45
C ARG A 160 13.15 -4.64 -3.80
N MET A 161 12.79 -5.17 -4.96
CA MET A 161 11.40 -5.43 -5.31
C MET A 161 11.15 -6.93 -5.28
N TYR A 162 10.22 -7.36 -4.42
CA TYR A 162 9.64 -8.71 -4.50
C TYR A 162 8.35 -8.62 -5.27
N TYR A 163 8.11 -9.53 -6.19
CA TYR A 163 6.98 -9.44 -7.12
C TYR A 163 6.35 -10.80 -7.38
N SER A 164 5.06 -10.82 -7.71
CA SER A 164 4.32 -12.06 -7.97
C SER A 164 4.19 -12.33 -9.47
N VAL A 165 4.34 -13.60 -9.87
CA VAL A 165 4.03 -14.09 -11.21
C VAL A 165 3.05 -15.26 -11.09
N VAL A 166 1.82 -15.05 -11.56
CA VAL A 166 0.75 -16.06 -11.59
C VAL A 166 0.75 -16.76 -12.93
N VAL A 167 0.61 -18.09 -12.93
CA VAL A 167 0.54 -18.90 -14.15
C VAL A 167 -0.90 -19.37 -14.37
N ASP A 168 -1.59 -18.74 -15.33
CA ASP A 168 -3.00 -18.95 -15.65
C ASP A 168 -3.21 -20.10 -16.67
N ASN A 169 -2.58 -21.24 -16.38
CA ASN A 169 -2.70 -22.48 -17.15
C ASN A 169 -3.16 -23.61 -16.22
N TYR A 170 -3.98 -24.53 -16.70
CA TYR A 170 -4.34 -25.72 -15.94
C TYR A 170 -3.16 -26.66 -15.74
N ILE A 171 -3.05 -27.28 -14.56
CA ILE A 171 -1.90 -28.13 -14.21
C ILE A 171 -1.80 -29.35 -15.15
N LYS A 172 -2.89 -30.11 -15.34
CA LYS A 172 -2.81 -31.38 -16.08
C LYS A 172 -2.43 -31.17 -17.55
N THR A 173 -3.14 -30.31 -18.25
CA THR A 173 -2.97 -30.11 -19.70
C THR A 173 -1.97 -29.01 -20.06
N GLY A 174 -1.69 -28.08 -19.15
CA GLY A 174 -0.90 -26.89 -19.44
C GLY A 174 -1.62 -25.87 -20.32
N LYS A 175 -2.90 -26.07 -20.65
CA LYS A 175 -3.69 -25.14 -21.46
C LYS A 175 -4.11 -23.93 -20.66
N VAL A 176 -4.33 -22.80 -21.34
CA VAL A 176 -4.82 -21.56 -20.72
C VAL A 176 -6.14 -21.81 -19.99
N ASN A 177 -6.29 -21.21 -18.81
CA ASN A 177 -7.47 -21.29 -17.94
C ASN A 177 -8.70 -20.63 -18.58
N THR A 178 -9.39 -21.37 -19.45
CA THR A 178 -10.70 -21.02 -20.00
C THR A 178 -11.70 -22.13 -19.67
N ALA A 179 -12.99 -21.84 -19.79
CA ALA A 179 -14.03 -22.84 -19.60
C ALA A 179 -13.86 -24.03 -20.56
N ASP A 180 -13.54 -23.76 -21.83
CA ASP A 180 -13.36 -24.78 -22.87
C ASP A 180 -12.13 -25.67 -22.65
N ASN A 181 -11.12 -25.16 -21.93
CA ASN A 181 -9.89 -25.89 -21.64
C ASN A 181 -9.93 -26.63 -20.30
N PHE A 182 -11.03 -26.55 -19.54
CA PHE A 182 -11.12 -27.14 -18.21
C PHE A 182 -10.84 -28.65 -18.24
N ASP A 183 -9.78 -29.07 -17.56
CA ASP A 183 -9.30 -30.45 -17.53
C ASP A 183 -9.53 -31.14 -16.18
N GLY A 184 -10.37 -30.54 -15.33
CA GLY A 184 -10.63 -31.02 -13.98
C GLY A 184 -9.42 -30.84 -13.06
N SER A 185 -8.52 -29.89 -13.33
CA SER A 185 -7.45 -29.49 -12.41
C SER A 185 -7.50 -28.01 -12.03
N TRP A 186 -6.79 -27.69 -10.95
CA TRP A 186 -6.47 -26.30 -10.60
C TRP A 186 -5.47 -25.69 -11.59
N THR A 187 -5.32 -24.37 -11.54
CA THR A 187 -4.27 -23.67 -12.29
C THR A 187 -2.90 -23.89 -11.66
N GLU A 188 -1.87 -23.63 -12.44
CA GLU A 188 -0.48 -23.74 -12.03
C GLU A 188 -0.13 -22.82 -10.85
N LYS A 189 1.01 -23.13 -10.24
CA LYS A 189 1.52 -22.39 -9.09
C LYS A 189 1.90 -20.96 -9.48
N ALA A 190 1.75 -20.05 -8.52
CA ALA A 190 2.34 -18.73 -8.59
C ALA A 190 3.77 -18.76 -8.04
N PHE A 191 4.55 -17.75 -8.39
CA PHE A 191 5.92 -17.55 -7.96
C PHE A 191 6.09 -16.14 -7.38
N ILE A 192 6.90 -16.03 -6.33
CA ILE A 192 7.46 -14.74 -5.92
C ILE A 192 8.91 -14.70 -6.42
N GLY A 193 9.23 -13.70 -7.23
CA GLY A 193 10.59 -13.36 -7.64
C GLY A 193 11.13 -12.16 -6.88
N MET A 194 12.42 -11.88 -7.06
CA MET A 194 13.07 -10.68 -6.50
C MET A 194 14.00 -10.03 -7.53
N MET A 195 13.97 -8.71 -7.59
CA MET A 195 14.90 -7.90 -8.38
C MET A 195 15.45 -6.71 -7.58
N GLU A 196 16.64 -6.23 -7.93
CA GLU A 196 17.32 -5.12 -7.26
C GLU A 196 17.65 -3.96 -8.19
N THR A 197 17.70 -2.75 -7.61
CA THR A 197 18.33 -1.58 -8.22
C THR A 197 18.99 -0.72 -7.15
N SER A 198 20.07 -0.02 -7.49
CA SER A 198 20.67 1.00 -6.63
C SER A 198 20.19 2.42 -6.97
N ASP A 199 19.41 2.59 -8.05
CA ASP A 199 18.97 3.89 -8.55
C ASP A 199 17.56 3.79 -9.14
N LEU A 200 16.55 4.19 -8.35
CA LEU A 200 15.15 4.22 -8.77
C LEU A 200 14.88 5.19 -9.92
N SER A 201 15.71 6.23 -10.10
CA SER A 201 15.54 7.19 -11.18
C SER A 201 15.83 6.60 -12.56
N SER A 202 16.70 5.59 -12.63
CA SER A 202 16.98 4.82 -13.85
C SER A 202 15.83 3.87 -14.23
N ASN A 203 15.05 3.45 -13.22
CA ASN A 203 14.06 2.38 -13.30
C ASN A 203 14.61 1.10 -13.99
N GLN A 204 15.92 0.83 -13.84
CA GLN A 204 16.58 -0.37 -14.34
C GLN A 204 16.75 -1.36 -13.19
N TRP A 205 16.30 -2.58 -13.40
CA TRP A 205 16.26 -3.63 -12.38
C TRP A 205 17.04 -4.86 -12.83
N VAL A 206 17.77 -5.47 -11.89
CA VAL A 206 18.47 -6.73 -12.07
C VAL A 206 17.66 -7.82 -11.38
N ASP A 207 17.18 -8.79 -12.16
CA ASP A 207 16.40 -9.89 -11.64
C ASP A 207 17.27 -11.00 -11.03
N HIS A 208 16.88 -11.49 -9.85
CA HIS A 208 17.61 -12.49 -9.07
C HIS A 208 16.89 -13.84 -9.00
N GLY A 209 15.77 -14.00 -9.71
CA GLY A 209 15.06 -15.27 -9.81
C GLY A 209 14.07 -15.54 -8.69
N MET A 210 13.73 -16.82 -8.53
CA MET A 210 12.71 -17.28 -7.60
C MET A 210 13.12 -17.15 -6.14
N VAL A 211 12.20 -16.63 -5.33
CA VAL A 211 12.25 -16.62 -3.87
C VAL A 211 11.46 -17.82 -3.33
N VAL A 212 10.16 -17.90 -3.66
CA VAL A 212 9.27 -19.01 -3.28
C VAL A 212 8.21 -19.25 -4.37
N CYS A 213 7.49 -20.36 -4.29
CA CYS A 213 6.32 -20.66 -5.14
C CYS A 213 5.16 -21.23 -4.33
N SER A 214 3.97 -21.28 -4.91
CA SER A 214 2.81 -21.89 -4.24
C SER A 214 3.08 -23.37 -3.94
N VAL A 215 2.75 -23.82 -2.73
CA VAL A 215 3.04 -25.16 -2.20
C VAL A 215 1.77 -25.90 -1.83
N SER A 216 1.78 -27.23 -1.86
CA SER A 216 0.61 -28.06 -1.56
C SER A 216 0.99 -29.28 -0.73
N ASP A 217 0.17 -29.59 0.27
CA ASP A 217 0.20 -30.83 1.07
C ASP A 217 -0.68 -31.94 0.44
N ARG A 218 -1.24 -31.72 -0.75
CA ARG A 218 -2.12 -32.68 -1.46
C ARG A 218 -1.39 -33.54 -2.49
N GLY A 219 -0.06 -33.52 -2.49
CA GLY A 219 0.73 -34.28 -3.47
C GLY A 219 0.33 -33.94 -4.91
N THR A 220 0.11 -34.94 -5.76
CA THR A 220 -0.30 -34.74 -7.16
C THR A 220 -1.81 -34.79 -7.38
N ASP A 221 -2.62 -34.69 -6.32
CA ASP A 221 -4.08 -34.58 -6.46
C ASP A 221 -4.48 -33.15 -6.81
N TRP A 222 -4.27 -32.78 -8.08
CA TRP A 222 -4.64 -31.48 -8.62
C TRP A 222 -6.14 -31.35 -8.89
N SER A 223 -6.96 -32.32 -8.48
CA SER A 223 -8.34 -32.39 -8.92
C SER A 223 -9.16 -31.19 -8.43
N ARG A 224 -10.03 -30.74 -9.33
CA ARG A 224 -11.04 -29.72 -9.06
C ARG A 224 -12.34 -30.18 -9.69
N SER A 225 -13.40 -30.27 -8.89
CA SER A 225 -14.68 -30.85 -9.34
C SER A 225 -15.40 -29.97 -10.38
N SER A 226 -15.22 -28.66 -10.30
CA SER A 226 -15.79 -27.68 -11.23
C SER A 226 -15.10 -26.33 -11.09
N LEU A 227 -15.38 -25.40 -12.01
CA LEU A 227 -14.92 -24.00 -11.91
C LEU A 227 -15.47 -23.23 -10.70
N ASN A 228 -16.43 -23.79 -9.97
CA ASN A 228 -17.02 -23.21 -8.75
C ASN A 228 -16.51 -23.87 -7.46
N ASP A 229 -15.58 -24.82 -7.55
CA ASP A 229 -14.92 -25.39 -6.38
C ASP A 229 -13.85 -24.42 -5.87
N TRP A 230 -13.96 -23.94 -4.63
CA TRP A 230 -13.08 -22.92 -4.05
C TRP A 230 -12.16 -23.49 -2.96
N SER A 231 -12.05 -24.82 -2.85
CA SER A 231 -11.34 -25.50 -1.76
C SER A 231 -9.80 -25.49 -1.89
N ALA A 232 -9.29 -24.79 -2.90
CA ALA A 232 -7.89 -24.59 -3.35
C ALA A 232 -6.93 -25.79 -3.23
N TYR A 233 -6.23 -26.13 -4.32
CA TYR A 233 -5.21 -27.18 -4.27
C TYR A 233 -3.94 -26.78 -3.50
N PHE A 234 -3.52 -25.52 -3.55
CA PHE A 234 -2.35 -25.05 -2.79
C PHE A 234 -2.69 -24.80 -1.32
N LYS A 235 -1.74 -25.05 -0.42
CA LYS A 235 -1.79 -24.69 1.00
C LYS A 235 -1.49 -23.21 1.18
N TYR A 236 -0.41 -22.75 0.58
CA TYR A 236 -0.02 -21.34 0.54
C TYR A 236 0.11 -20.90 -0.91
N ASN A 237 -0.50 -19.75 -1.22
CA ASN A 237 -0.37 -19.11 -2.51
C ASN A 237 0.78 -18.11 -2.46
N ALA A 238 1.78 -18.28 -3.31
CA ALA A 238 2.96 -17.40 -3.35
C ALA A 238 2.68 -16.17 -4.22
N ILE A 239 1.86 -15.27 -3.70
CA ILE A 239 1.64 -13.92 -4.22
C ILE A 239 1.56 -12.93 -3.04
N ASP A 240 1.45 -11.64 -3.38
CA ASP A 240 1.27 -10.52 -2.46
C ASP A 240 2.39 -10.44 -1.40
N PRO A 241 3.67 -10.35 -1.82
CA PRO A 241 4.76 -10.15 -0.88
C PRO A 241 4.66 -8.80 -0.18
N SER A 242 5.02 -8.77 1.10
CA SER A 242 5.47 -7.62 1.86
C SER A 242 6.80 -7.97 2.54
N MET A 243 7.67 -6.99 2.73
CA MET A 243 9.02 -7.20 3.26
C MET A 243 9.34 -6.20 4.36
N ILE A 244 10.03 -6.67 5.40
CA ILE A 244 10.50 -5.86 6.50
C ILE A 244 11.90 -6.27 6.95
N VAL A 245 12.69 -5.28 7.35
CA VAL A 245 13.90 -5.47 8.16
C VAL A 245 13.52 -5.20 9.62
N THR A 246 13.72 -6.17 10.50
CA THR A 246 13.37 -6.03 11.92
C THR A 246 14.35 -5.10 12.64
N PRO A 247 14.01 -4.58 13.83
CA PRO A 247 14.97 -3.85 14.67
C PRO A 247 16.26 -4.64 14.98
N GLU A 248 16.18 -5.96 14.99
CA GLU A 248 17.31 -6.87 15.20
C GLU A 248 18.14 -7.09 13.92
N GLY A 249 17.73 -6.53 12.79
CA GLY A 249 18.42 -6.64 11.50
C GLY A 249 18.07 -7.89 10.69
N GLU A 250 17.01 -8.63 11.07
CA GLU A 250 16.54 -9.78 10.32
C GLU A 250 15.65 -9.33 9.16
N ASN A 251 15.85 -9.92 7.99
CA ASN A 251 14.99 -9.66 6.84
C ASN A 251 13.88 -10.72 6.79
N TRP A 252 12.64 -10.28 6.63
CA TRP A 252 11.48 -11.17 6.57
C TRP A 252 10.61 -10.84 5.37
N LEU A 253 10.18 -11.88 4.66
CA LEU A 253 9.13 -11.80 3.65
C LEU A 253 7.84 -12.35 4.26
N ILE A 254 6.78 -11.56 4.19
CA ILE A 254 5.43 -11.92 4.59
C ILE A 254 4.59 -11.99 3.31
N TYR A 255 3.89 -13.08 3.06
CA TYR A 255 3.13 -13.23 1.81
C TYR A 255 1.90 -14.11 1.99
N GLY A 256 0.99 -14.06 1.03
CA GLY A 256 -0.15 -14.97 0.97
C GLY A 256 -1.43 -14.27 0.54
N SER A 257 -2.29 -15.04 -0.11
CA SER A 257 -3.58 -14.57 -0.60
C SER A 257 -4.58 -15.71 -0.61
N TRP A 258 -5.68 -15.54 0.12
CA TRP A 258 -6.68 -16.57 0.40
C TRP A 258 -6.02 -17.80 1.03
N HIS A 259 -6.32 -18.99 0.51
CA HIS A 259 -5.66 -20.24 0.86
C HIS A 259 -5.61 -20.43 2.38
N SER A 260 -4.60 -21.11 2.91
CA SER A 260 -4.51 -21.33 4.35
C SER A 260 -4.06 -20.11 5.15
N GLY A 261 -3.90 -18.92 4.53
CA GLY A 261 -3.55 -17.66 5.21
C GLY A 261 -2.18 -17.09 4.81
N ILE A 262 -1.64 -16.26 5.70
CA ILE A 262 -0.41 -15.47 5.51
C ILE A 262 0.78 -16.14 6.18
N VAL A 263 1.91 -16.16 5.49
CA VAL A 263 3.12 -16.90 5.84
C VAL A 263 4.30 -15.95 5.96
N ALA A 264 5.16 -16.20 6.94
CA ALA A 264 6.44 -15.55 7.13
C ALA A 264 7.59 -16.49 6.79
N ILE A 265 8.55 -16.00 6.00
CA ILE A 265 9.86 -16.64 5.76
C ILE A 265 10.97 -15.65 6.08
N GLN A 266 12.05 -16.14 6.70
CA GLN A 266 13.24 -15.34 6.90
C GLN A 266 14.08 -15.34 5.63
N LEU A 267 14.63 -14.18 5.29
CA LEU A 267 15.47 -13.96 4.13
C LEU A 267 16.93 -13.79 4.58
N ASN A 268 17.85 -14.24 3.73
CA ASN A 268 19.25 -13.88 3.86
C ASN A 268 19.41 -12.37 3.54
N PRO A 269 20.00 -11.57 4.43
CA PRO A 269 20.10 -10.13 4.25
C PRO A 269 21.00 -9.72 3.08
N ASP A 270 22.02 -10.52 2.75
CA ASP A 270 22.96 -10.24 1.67
C ASP A 270 22.33 -10.54 0.30
N THR A 271 21.61 -11.65 0.17
CA THR A 271 21.08 -12.10 -1.12
C THR A 271 19.62 -11.72 -1.37
N GLY A 272 18.85 -11.42 -0.33
CA GLY A 272 17.40 -11.22 -0.41
C GLY A 272 16.59 -12.48 -0.74
N LEU A 273 17.24 -13.65 -0.83
CA LEU A 273 16.59 -14.95 -1.04
C LEU A 273 16.29 -15.63 0.30
N PRO A 274 15.51 -16.72 0.36
CA PRO A 274 15.22 -17.40 1.62
C PRO A 274 16.50 -17.81 2.37
N LEU A 275 16.54 -17.58 3.69
CA LEU A 275 17.70 -17.88 4.52
C LEU A 275 18.04 -19.38 4.50
N HIS A 276 16.99 -20.21 4.52
CA HIS A 276 17.08 -21.64 4.32
C HIS A 276 16.58 -21.98 2.92
N LYS A 277 17.25 -22.91 2.24
CA LYS A 277 16.88 -23.33 0.89
C LYS A 277 15.41 -23.80 0.87
N PHE A 278 14.59 -23.14 0.07
CA PHE A 278 13.21 -23.54 -0.18
C PHE A 278 13.17 -24.88 -0.93
N ASP A 279 12.37 -25.82 -0.44
CA ASP A 279 12.06 -27.09 -1.10
C ASP A 279 10.55 -27.35 -1.05
N ILE A 280 9.94 -27.41 -2.24
CA ILE A 280 8.51 -27.67 -2.40
C ILE A 280 8.08 -29.03 -1.81
N ASN A 281 9.00 -29.97 -1.58
CA ASN A 281 8.69 -31.28 -1.01
C ASN A 281 8.97 -31.38 0.50
N ASP A 282 9.49 -30.32 1.13
CA ASP A 282 9.76 -30.26 2.56
C ASP A 282 8.95 -29.14 3.22
N GLU A 283 7.86 -29.51 3.89
CA GLU A 283 6.96 -28.58 4.57
C GLU A 283 7.67 -27.65 5.57
N SER A 284 8.79 -28.10 6.16
CA SER A 284 9.55 -27.29 7.11
C SER A 284 10.18 -26.05 6.47
N THR A 285 10.32 -26.04 5.14
CA THR A 285 10.90 -24.94 4.37
C THR A 285 9.85 -23.96 3.81
N TRP A 286 8.56 -24.26 3.94
CA TRP A 286 7.48 -23.45 3.36
C TRP A 286 7.18 -22.16 4.13
N GLY A 287 7.79 -21.99 5.30
CA GLY A 287 7.57 -20.84 6.19
C GLY A 287 6.60 -21.10 7.34
N THR A 288 6.42 -20.08 8.18
CA THR A 288 5.51 -20.13 9.33
C THR A 288 4.23 -19.38 9.00
N ARG A 289 3.06 -20.02 9.06
CA ARG A 289 1.78 -19.30 8.99
C ARG A 289 1.62 -18.41 10.22
N ILE A 290 1.51 -17.10 10.01
CA ILE A 290 1.37 -16.10 11.09
C ILE A 290 -0.05 -15.58 11.24
N TYR A 291 -0.90 -15.77 10.23
CA TYR A 291 -2.28 -15.31 10.25
C TYR A 291 -3.21 -16.14 9.34
N THR A 292 -4.46 -16.35 9.75
CA THR A 292 -5.58 -16.78 8.89
C THR A 292 -6.90 -16.26 9.45
N ARG A 293 -7.85 -15.82 8.60
CA ARG A 293 -9.19 -15.44 9.09
C ARG A 293 -9.97 -16.65 9.61
N SER A 294 -9.75 -17.83 9.03
CA SER A 294 -10.49 -19.05 9.37
C SER A 294 -9.58 -20.26 9.31
N ASP A 295 -9.46 -20.98 10.43
CA ASP A 295 -8.69 -22.21 10.50
C ASP A 295 -9.34 -23.35 9.69
N GLY A 296 -8.50 -24.20 9.10
CA GLY A 296 -8.96 -25.31 8.25
C GLY A 296 -9.57 -24.91 6.90
N SER A 297 -9.80 -23.61 6.64
CA SER A 297 -10.30 -23.11 5.36
C SER A 297 -9.15 -22.70 4.44
N ARG A 298 -9.30 -23.00 3.14
CA ARG A 298 -8.47 -22.42 2.07
C ARG A 298 -9.17 -21.28 1.30
N TRP A 299 -10.35 -20.90 1.75
CA TRP A 299 -11.16 -19.84 1.16
C TRP A 299 -11.55 -18.82 2.23
N GLN A 300 -10.55 -18.37 2.98
CA GLN A 300 -10.71 -17.54 4.18
C GLN A 300 -10.87 -16.04 3.89
N ALA A 301 -10.77 -15.61 2.62
CA ALA A 301 -11.04 -14.24 2.20
C ALA A 301 -10.16 -13.16 2.89
N SER A 302 -8.84 -13.41 2.94
CA SER A 302 -7.84 -12.40 3.28
C SER A 302 -6.58 -12.55 2.41
N GLU A 303 -6.00 -11.43 1.99
CA GLU A 303 -4.83 -11.31 1.12
C GLU A 303 -4.08 -10.00 1.37
N GLY A 304 -3.10 -9.66 0.51
CA GLY A 304 -2.41 -8.37 0.53
C GLY A 304 -1.82 -8.02 1.90
N PRO A 305 -1.01 -8.89 2.54
CA PRO A 305 -0.43 -8.57 3.83
C PRO A 305 0.53 -7.41 3.68
N GLU A 306 0.40 -6.38 4.50
CA GLU A 306 1.42 -5.32 4.62
C GLU A 306 1.92 -5.27 6.07
N ILE A 307 3.23 -5.49 6.22
CA ILE A 307 3.88 -5.54 7.53
C ILE A 307 4.72 -4.28 7.76
N MET A 308 4.58 -3.69 8.94
CA MET A 308 5.40 -2.58 9.41
C MET A 308 5.73 -2.74 10.89
N TYR A 309 6.80 -2.09 11.34
CA TYR A 309 7.16 -1.98 12.76
C TYR A 309 7.13 -0.51 13.19
N ASN A 310 6.41 -0.21 14.27
CA ASN A 310 6.42 1.12 14.87
C ASN A 310 7.22 1.06 16.18
N ALA A 311 8.37 1.73 16.19
CA ALA A 311 9.27 1.77 17.34
C ALA A 311 8.69 2.51 18.56
N GLU A 312 7.78 3.47 18.34
CA GLU A 312 7.14 4.23 19.43
C GLU A 312 6.18 3.36 20.24
N THR A 313 5.47 2.45 19.58
CA THR A 313 4.57 1.51 20.24
C THR A 313 5.26 0.18 20.56
N GLY A 314 6.36 -0.13 19.86
CA GLY A 314 7.12 -1.36 19.93
C GLY A 314 6.38 -2.58 19.36
N TYR A 315 5.49 -2.37 18.40
CA TYR A 315 4.67 -3.42 17.79
C TYR A 315 4.95 -3.54 16.29
N TYR A 316 4.88 -4.78 15.81
CA TYR A 316 4.62 -5.11 14.42
C TYR A 316 3.13 -4.98 14.14
N TYR A 317 2.74 -4.36 13.03
CA TYR A 317 1.36 -4.25 12.59
C TYR A 317 1.22 -4.94 11.24
N LEU A 318 0.28 -5.88 11.16
CA LEU A 318 -0.06 -6.61 9.95
C LEU A 318 -1.41 -6.09 9.46
N PHE A 319 -1.35 -5.35 8.35
CA PHE A 319 -2.50 -4.91 7.59
C PHE A 319 -2.92 -6.03 6.64
N LEU A 320 -4.23 -6.22 6.50
CA LEU A 320 -4.81 -7.34 5.77
C LEU A 320 -5.97 -6.84 4.93
N ALA A 321 -5.96 -7.21 3.66
CA ALA A 321 -7.09 -6.97 2.79
C ALA A 321 -8.10 -8.11 2.94
N TYR A 322 -9.33 -7.79 3.33
CA TYR A 322 -10.42 -8.75 3.51
C TYR A 322 -11.38 -8.71 2.33
N ASP A 323 -11.92 -9.89 2.01
CA ASP A 323 -12.94 -10.12 0.98
C ASP A 323 -12.47 -9.81 -0.45
N GLU A 324 -13.39 -9.81 -1.41
CA GLU A 324 -13.08 -9.65 -2.82
C GLU A 324 -12.86 -8.18 -3.23
N LEU A 325 -11.93 -7.97 -4.16
CA LEU A 325 -11.38 -6.67 -4.55
C LEU A 325 -12.33 -5.71 -5.27
N SER A 326 -13.44 -6.18 -5.84
CA SER A 326 -14.29 -5.36 -6.72
C SER A 326 -15.21 -4.45 -5.93
N VAL A 327 -15.81 -4.95 -4.85
CA VAL A 327 -16.74 -4.19 -4.02
C VAL A 327 -16.47 -4.37 -2.53
N ALA A 328 -16.40 -5.60 -2.02
CA ALA A 328 -16.39 -5.88 -0.57
C ALA A 328 -15.10 -5.49 0.17
N TYR A 329 -14.05 -5.21 -0.59
CA TYR A 329 -12.69 -5.04 -0.08
C TYR A 329 -12.55 -4.02 1.04
N ASN A 330 -11.92 -4.44 2.14
CA ASN A 330 -11.74 -3.65 3.35
C ASN A 330 -10.40 -3.96 4.04
N THR A 331 -9.86 -3.01 4.81
CA THR A 331 -8.58 -3.20 5.53
C THR A 331 -8.80 -3.54 6.99
N ARG A 332 -8.18 -4.63 7.45
CA ARG A 332 -8.07 -5.00 8.87
C ARG A 332 -6.64 -4.85 9.35
N VAL A 333 -6.45 -4.63 10.65
CA VAL A 333 -5.12 -4.53 11.25
C VAL A 333 -5.06 -5.37 12.51
N CYS A 334 -4.01 -6.16 12.66
CA CYS A 334 -3.64 -6.78 13.93
C CYS A 334 -2.21 -6.40 14.30
N ARG A 335 -1.81 -6.61 15.57
CA ARG A 335 -0.46 -6.28 16.02
C ARG A 335 0.18 -7.38 16.87
N ALA A 336 1.50 -7.47 16.84
CA ALA A 336 2.30 -8.43 17.61
C ALA A 336 3.59 -7.79 18.13
N ARG A 337 4.14 -8.33 19.23
CA ARG A 337 5.48 -7.94 19.72
C ARG A 337 6.62 -8.69 19.01
N SER A 338 6.29 -9.74 18.26
CA SER A 338 7.21 -10.55 17.48
C SER A 338 6.71 -10.65 16.05
N ILE A 339 7.61 -10.61 15.07
CA ILE A 339 7.28 -10.73 13.64
C ILE A 339 6.51 -12.02 13.33
N ARG A 340 6.77 -13.09 14.08
CA ARG A 340 6.10 -14.40 13.94
C ARG A 340 4.78 -14.49 14.72
N GLY A 341 4.35 -13.42 15.37
CA GLY A 341 3.16 -13.41 16.22
C GLY A 341 3.38 -14.01 17.61
N PRO A 342 2.29 -14.39 18.31
CA PRO A 342 0.91 -14.29 17.85
C PRO A 342 0.47 -12.84 17.63
N TYR A 343 -0.34 -12.62 16.59
CA TYR A 343 -0.98 -11.34 16.31
C TYR A 343 -2.31 -11.24 17.04
N TYR A 344 -2.58 -10.07 17.62
CA TYR A 344 -3.78 -9.77 18.38
C TYR A 344 -4.64 -8.73 17.69
N SER A 345 -5.94 -8.90 17.83
CA SER A 345 -7.00 -7.97 17.43
C SER A 345 -7.14 -6.83 18.45
N TYR A 346 -7.92 -5.81 18.12
CA TYR A 346 -8.20 -4.62 18.93
C TYR A 346 -8.70 -4.94 20.34
N ASP A 347 -9.54 -5.97 20.47
CA ASP A 347 -10.11 -6.43 21.73
C ASP A 347 -9.16 -7.31 22.57
N GLY A 348 -7.93 -7.53 22.09
CA GLY A 348 -6.92 -8.36 22.74
C GLY A 348 -7.04 -9.86 22.47
N SER A 349 -8.02 -10.30 21.67
CA SER A 349 -8.11 -11.68 21.21
C SER A 349 -7.05 -12.00 20.15
N THR A 350 -6.73 -13.28 19.96
CA THR A 350 -5.89 -13.71 18.84
C THR A 350 -6.57 -13.35 17.52
N ALA A 351 -5.86 -12.70 16.59
CA ALA A 351 -6.43 -12.25 15.34
C ALA A 351 -6.77 -13.40 14.38
N SER A 352 -6.10 -14.55 14.50
CA SER A 352 -6.40 -15.72 13.67
C SER A 352 -7.65 -16.46 14.13
N GLY A 353 -8.42 -16.96 13.18
CA GLY A 353 -9.61 -17.78 13.43
C GLY A 353 -10.90 -16.98 13.68
N SER A 354 -10.84 -15.65 13.60
CA SER A 354 -12.00 -14.75 13.70
C SER A 354 -11.85 -13.51 12.83
N ASP A 355 -12.88 -12.68 12.76
CA ASP A 355 -12.75 -11.35 12.15
C ASP A 355 -11.79 -10.47 12.97
N CYS A 356 -10.81 -9.88 12.29
CA CYS A 356 -9.80 -9.03 12.87
C CYS A 356 -10.31 -7.58 12.94
N PHE A 357 -10.02 -6.93 14.06
CA PHE A 357 -10.22 -5.51 14.29
C PHE A 357 -8.90 -4.85 14.72
N PRO A 358 -8.69 -3.56 14.42
CA PRO A 358 -9.68 -2.64 13.87
C PRO A 358 -9.97 -2.81 12.37
N ILE A 359 -11.15 -2.36 11.96
CA ILE A 359 -11.46 -2.10 10.55
C ILE A 359 -11.11 -0.65 10.22
N ILE A 360 -10.17 -0.47 9.31
CA ILE A 360 -9.54 0.82 9.00
C ILE A 360 -10.09 1.44 7.73
N THR A 361 -10.44 0.62 6.75
CA THR A 361 -11.19 1.04 5.55
C THR A 361 -12.35 0.09 5.30
N HIS A 362 -13.39 0.57 4.64
CA HIS A 362 -14.53 -0.19 4.15
C HIS A 362 -15.18 0.61 3.02
N PRO A 363 -15.93 -0.01 2.09
CA PRO A 363 -16.77 0.72 1.16
C PRO A 363 -17.57 1.83 1.86
N TYR A 364 -17.49 3.05 1.34
CA TYR A 364 -18.05 4.23 2.00
C TYR A 364 -18.51 5.29 1.00
N LYS A 365 -19.32 6.24 1.46
CA LYS A 365 -19.84 7.37 0.68
C LYS A 365 -20.17 8.57 1.57
N PHE A 366 -19.45 9.68 1.39
CA PHE A 366 -19.89 11.00 1.85
C PHE A 366 -20.95 11.57 0.90
N ASN A 367 -21.65 12.63 1.32
CA ASN A 367 -22.63 13.30 0.48
C ASN A 367 -21.98 13.86 -0.80
N ASN A 368 -22.80 14.04 -1.83
CA ASN A 368 -22.43 14.66 -3.12
C ASN A 368 -21.35 13.94 -3.95
N HIS A 369 -20.94 12.72 -3.58
CA HIS A 369 -20.05 11.87 -4.40
C HIS A 369 -20.62 10.45 -4.49
N SER A 370 -20.21 9.64 -5.48
CA SER A 370 -20.64 8.24 -5.60
C SER A 370 -20.07 7.34 -4.49
N GLY A 371 -18.98 7.79 -3.87
CA GLY A 371 -18.22 7.08 -2.86
C GLY A 371 -17.21 6.13 -3.49
N TRP A 372 -16.66 5.24 -2.67
CA TRP A 372 -15.62 4.30 -3.05
C TRP A 372 -15.96 2.89 -2.59
N VAL A 373 -15.60 1.90 -3.41
CA VAL A 373 -15.69 0.46 -3.12
C VAL A 373 -14.35 -0.19 -3.45
N GLY A 374 -14.15 -1.48 -3.15
CA GLY A 374 -12.89 -2.15 -3.54
C GLY A 374 -11.65 -1.46 -2.96
N PHE A 375 -11.71 -1.05 -1.69
CA PHE A 375 -10.76 -0.14 -1.05
C PHE A 375 -9.92 -0.85 0.04
N SER A 376 -8.82 -1.48 -0.39
CA SER A 376 -7.84 -2.19 0.46
C SER A 376 -6.60 -2.55 -0.38
N HIS A 377 -5.82 -3.56 0.03
CA HIS A 377 -4.48 -3.91 -0.48
C HIS A 377 -3.53 -2.72 -0.37
N CYS A 378 -3.19 -2.39 0.87
CA CYS A 378 -2.39 -1.22 1.12
C CYS A 378 -0.90 -1.50 1.05
N CYS A 379 -0.13 -0.44 0.80
CA CYS A 379 1.17 -0.28 1.41
C CYS A 379 1.10 0.76 2.53
N VAL A 380 2.02 0.63 3.48
CA VAL A 380 2.19 1.54 4.60
C VAL A 380 3.64 1.96 4.65
N PHE A 381 3.88 3.26 4.64
CA PHE A 381 5.23 3.82 4.67
C PHE A 381 5.27 5.06 5.55
N LYS A 382 6.46 5.38 6.04
CA LYS A 382 6.71 6.54 6.89
C LYS A 382 7.58 7.54 6.14
N ASP A 383 7.17 8.80 6.16
CA ASP A 383 8.04 9.92 5.79
C ASP A 383 8.93 10.23 6.99
N GLU A 384 10.20 9.84 6.90
CA GLU A 384 11.17 10.04 7.99
C GLU A 384 11.56 11.51 8.18
N THR A 385 11.21 12.40 7.25
CA THR A 385 11.54 13.84 7.37
C THR A 385 10.61 14.57 8.35
N ASN A 386 9.37 14.08 8.51
CA ASN A 386 8.35 14.67 9.39
C ASN A 386 7.69 13.67 10.34
N ASN A 387 8.13 12.41 10.33
CA ASN A 387 7.59 11.28 11.07
C ASN A 387 6.14 10.88 10.74
N GLN A 388 5.57 11.37 9.64
CA GLN A 388 4.20 11.04 9.24
C GLN A 388 4.11 9.66 8.61
N TRP A 389 3.16 8.86 9.05
CA TRP A 389 2.80 7.59 8.41
C TRP A 389 1.74 7.80 7.33
N TYR A 390 1.82 7.03 6.25
CA TYR A 390 0.89 7.06 5.14
C TYR A 390 0.38 5.65 4.83
N TYR A 391 -0.89 5.59 4.49
CA TYR A 391 -1.58 4.45 3.92
C TYR A 391 -1.82 4.74 2.44
N CYS A 392 -1.38 3.85 1.55
CA CYS A 392 -1.66 3.97 0.12
C CYS A 392 -2.31 2.70 -0.42
N SER A 393 -3.37 2.82 -1.20
CA SER A 393 -4.07 1.69 -1.80
C SER A 393 -4.84 2.09 -3.06
N GLN A 394 -5.39 1.12 -3.79
CA GLN A 394 -6.47 1.40 -4.75
C GLN A 394 -7.78 1.68 -4.02
N ALA A 395 -8.66 2.43 -4.69
CA ALA A 395 -10.10 2.38 -4.47
C ALA A 395 -10.82 2.43 -5.82
N ARG A 396 -11.92 1.69 -5.93
CA ARG A 396 -12.73 1.60 -7.14
C ARG A 396 -13.93 2.52 -7.07
N LEU A 397 -14.33 3.08 -8.22
CA LEU A 397 -15.64 3.70 -8.31
C LEU A 397 -16.74 2.62 -8.24
N PRO A 398 -17.93 2.91 -7.67
CA PRO A 398 -19.09 2.04 -7.80
C PRO A 398 -19.47 1.86 -9.27
N ALA A 399 -20.00 0.69 -9.63
CA ALA A 399 -20.52 0.45 -10.97
C ALA A 399 -21.60 1.49 -11.34
N ASN A 400 -21.66 1.88 -12.62
CA ASN A 400 -22.54 2.91 -13.16
C ASN A 400 -22.32 4.34 -12.62
N THR A 401 -21.18 4.64 -12.01
CA THR A 401 -20.80 6.02 -11.68
C THR A 401 -20.78 6.86 -12.96
N ASN A 402 -21.43 8.03 -12.93
CA ASN A 402 -21.54 8.98 -14.05
C ASN A 402 -22.05 8.36 -15.37
N GLY A 403 -22.85 7.29 -15.31
CA GLY A 403 -23.37 6.60 -16.49
C GLY A 403 -22.38 5.63 -17.16
N ASN A 404 -21.16 5.48 -16.63
CA ASN A 404 -20.19 4.49 -17.10
C ASN A 404 -20.46 3.12 -16.46
N ALA A 405 -21.01 2.18 -17.23
CA ALA A 405 -21.32 0.82 -16.76
C ALA A 405 -20.10 0.04 -16.25
N TYR A 406 -18.90 0.41 -16.70
CA TYR A 406 -17.63 -0.25 -16.35
C TYR A 406 -16.81 0.53 -15.32
N SER A 407 -17.37 1.59 -14.72
CA SER A 407 -16.65 2.44 -13.73
C SER A 407 -16.04 1.66 -12.56
N ASN A 408 -16.52 0.46 -12.22
CA ASN A 408 -15.87 -0.37 -11.21
C ASN A 408 -14.47 -0.89 -11.57
N ALA A 409 -14.08 -0.84 -12.84
CA ALA A 409 -12.71 -1.11 -13.28
C ALA A 409 -11.79 0.12 -13.19
N ILE A 410 -12.31 1.30 -12.80
CA ILE A 410 -11.51 2.49 -12.52
C ILE A 410 -10.94 2.33 -11.12
N MET A 411 -9.62 2.25 -11.02
CA MET A 411 -8.85 2.02 -9.80
C MET A 411 -8.02 3.26 -9.52
N MET A 412 -8.57 4.16 -8.71
CA MET A 412 -7.92 5.40 -8.32
C MET A 412 -6.99 5.15 -7.13
N GLY A 413 -5.74 5.57 -7.26
CA GLY A 413 -4.78 5.55 -6.16
C GLY A 413 -5.20 6.51 -5.06
N HIS A 414 -5.23 6.02 -3.84
CA HIS A 414 -5.49 6.78 -2.63
C HIS A 414 -4.21 6.82 -1.82
N VAL A 415 -3.76 8.01 -1.44
CA VAL A 415 -2.77 8.22 -0.35
C VAL A 415 -3.52 8.88 0.79
N ARG A 416 -3.32 8.44 2.02
CA ARG A 416 -3.97 8.95 3.23
C ARG A 416 -2.97 9.00 4.36
N LYS A 417 -3.06 10.01 5.23
CA LYS A 417 -2.29 9.98 6.47
C LYS A 417 -2.85 8.90 7.41
N ILE A 418 -1.94 8.25 8.12
CA ILE A 418 -2.23 7.43 9.29
C ILE A 418 -1.99 8.31 10.51
N GLU A 419 -3.02 8.45 11.34
CA GLU A 419 -2.92 8.97 12.69
C GLU A 419 -2.93 7.79 13.69
N TRP A 420 -2.51 8.03 14.93
CA TRP A 420 -2.43 6.99 15.95
C TRP A 420 -3.39 7.29 17.08
N THR A 421 -4.09 6.27 17.58
CA THR A 421 -4.81 6.36 18.85
C THR A 421 -3.81 6.35 20.01
N GLU A 422 -4.20 6.89 21.16
CA GLU A 422 -3.32 6.94 22.34
C GLU A 422 -2.85 5.54 22.82
N ASP A 423 -3.63 4.49 22.57
CA ASP A 423 -3.29 3.10 22.88
C ASP A 423 -2.54 2.39 21.74
N GLY A 424 -2.09 3.17 20.74
CA GLY A 424 -1.17 2.75 19.70
C GLY A 424 -1.82 1.89 18.61
N TRP A 425 -3.03 2.21 18.17
CA TRP A 425 -3.62 1.63 16.95
C TRP A 425 -3.60 2.65 15.81
N PRO A 426 -3.28 2.22 14.58
CA PRO A 426 -3.34 3.10 13.43
C PRO A 426 -4.80 3.36 13.05
N VAL A 427 -5.08 4.58 12.61
CA VAL A 427 -6.33 4.98 11.97
C VAL A 427 -5.99 5.81 10.73
N VAL A 428 -6.74 5.64 9.65
CA VAL A 428 -6.53 6.44 8.44
C VAL A 428 -7.51 7.59 8.37
N LEU A 429 -7.10 8.69 7.76
CA LEU A 429 -7.97 9.83 7.53
C LEU A 429 -9.11 9.51 6.54
N PRO A 430 -10.27 10.18 6.68
CA PRO A 430 -11.43 9.96 5.81
C PRO A 430 -11.27 10.50 4.39
N GLU A 431 -10.36 11.45 4.19
CA GLU A 431 -10.09 12.05 2.88
C GLU A 431 -8.70 11.68 2.37
N ARG A 432 -8.52 11.72 1.05
CA ARG A 432 -7.20 11.52 0.44
C ARG A 432 -6.30 12.71 0.74
N TYR A 433 -5.03 12.41 0.99
CA TYR A 433 -4.00 13.39 1.22
C TYR A 433 -3.88 14.34 0.03
N ALA A 434 -3.91 15.64 0.32
CA ALA A 434 -3.77 16.68 -0.68
C ALA A 434 -2.74 17.74 -0.29
N ALA A 435 -1.88 17.47 0.71
CA ALA A 435 -0.91 18.42 1.24
C ALA A 435 -1.52 19.75 1.69
N VAL A 436 -2.73 19.71 2.27
CA VAL A 436 -3.38 20.88 2.86
C VAL A 436 -2.52 21.40 4.03
N PRO A 437 -2.22 22.71 4.11
CA PRO A 437 -1.50 23.28 5.24
C PRO A 437 -2.17 22.98 6.57
N GLN A 438 -1.36 22.61 7.56
CA GLN A 438 -1.83 22.26 8.90
C GLN A 438 -1.79 23.49 9.82
N ASP A 439 -2.46 24.56 9.43
CA ASP A 439 -2.68 25.72 10.30
C ASP A 439 -3.39 25.28 11.58
N ALA A 440 -3.08 25.92 12.71
CA ALA A 440 -3.68 25.60 14.00
C ALA A 440 -5.22 25.56 13.90
N ILE A 441 -5.81 24.54 14.53
CA ILE A 441 -7.26 24.37 14.59
C ILE A 441 -7.72 24.92 15.93
N ALA A 442 -8.58 25.93 15.91
CA ALA A 442 -9.20 26.45 17.12
C ALA A 442 -10.46 25.65 17.46
N GLU A 443 -10.86 25.64 18.73
CA GLU A 443 -12.10 25.00 19.17
C GLU A 443 -13.34 25.56 18.42
N SER A 444 -13.35 26.87 18.18
CA SER A 444 -14.40 27.54 17.39
C SER A 444 -14.52 26.96 15.97
N ASP A 445 -13.41 26.48 15.40
CA ASP A 445 -13.38 25.88 14.07
C ASP A 445 -14.07 24.51 14.04
N LEU A 446 -14.36 23.90 15.20
CA LEU A 446 -15.02 22.59 15.25
C LEU A 446 -16.55 22.69 15.34
N THR A 447 -17.06 23.83 15.82
CA THR A 447 -18.50 24.04 15.92
C THR A 447 -19.17 24.03 14.54
N GLY A 448 -20.39 23.51 14.48
CA GLY A 448 -21.19 23.41 13.25
C GLY A 448 -21.53 21.98 12.86
N SER A 449 -21.89 21.82 11.59
CA SER A 449 -22.35 20.55 11.02
C SER A 449 -21.20 19.71 10.48
N TRP A 450 -21.34 18.40 10.64
CA TRP A 450 -20.38 17.39 10.24
C TRP A 450 -21.10 16.25 9.55
N GLU A 451 -20.42 15.64 8.59
CA GLU A 451 -20.75 14.33 8.06
C GLU A 451 -19.92 13.27 8.77
N VAL A 452 -20.57 12.26 9.35
CA VAL A 452 -19.90 11.21 10.12
C VAL A 452 -20.22 9.83 9.58
N ILE A 453 -19.20 9.01 9.39
CA ILE A 453 -19.31 7.61 8.97
C ILE A 453 -18.69 6.74 10.05
N THR A 454 -19.41 5.73 10.54
CA THR A 454 -18.80 4.60 11.27
C THR A 454 -18.63 3.44 10.30
N LEU A 455 -17.40 2.95 10.16
CA LEU A 455 -17.10 1.82 9.26
C LEU A 455 -17.54 0.50 9.89
N ASN A 456 -18.83 0.18 9.73
CA ASN A 456 -19.36 -1.13 10.08
C ASN A 456 -19.14 -2.09 8.93
N TYR A 457 -18.62 -3.27 9.23
CA TYR A 457 -18.49 -4.33 8.23
C TYR A 457 -19.88 -4.74 7.72
N GLN A 458 -20.09 -4.59 6.41
CA GLN A 458 -21.27 -5.07 5.69
C GLN A 458 -20.83 -5.46 4.28
N TYR A 459 -20.84 -6.75 3.99
CA TYR A 459 -20.38 -7.29 2.71
C TYR A 459 -20.99 -6.55 1.52
N LYS A 460 -20.13 -6.00 0.65
CA LYS A 460 -20.49 -5.24 -0.57
C LYS A 460 -21.35 -3.98 -0.37
N LYS A 461 -21.47 -3.45 0.85
CA LYS A 461 -22.33 -2.29 1.13
C LYS A 461 -21.55 -1.07 1.59
N GLN A 462 -21.70 0.03 0.85
CA GLN A 462 -21.15 1.32 1.25
C GLN A 462 -21.77 1.80 2.58
N GLN A 463 -20.92 2.23 3.50
CA GLN A 463 -21.33 2.97 4.70
C GLN A 463 -21.49 4.45 4.33
N THR A 464 -22.66 5.02 4.63
CA THR A 464 -23.01 6.40 4.25
C THR A 464 -22.89 7.34 5.42
N SER A 465 -22.57 8.61 5.16
CA SER A 465 -22.51 9.62 6.21
C SER A 465 -23.86 9.89 6.85
N SER A 466 -23.83 10.26 8.12
CA SER A 466 -24.94 10.77 8.92
C SER A 466 -24.55 12.11 9.52
N ALA A 467 -25.51 13.01 9.69
CA ALA A 467 -25.24 14.34 10.22
C ALA A 467 -24.88 14.30 11.71
N MET A 468 -23.88 15.08 12.11
CA MET A 468 -23.56 15.41 13.49
C MET A 468 -23.45 16.92 13.63
N THR A 469 -23.81 17.47 14.80
CA THR A 469 -23.59 18.88 15.12
C THR A 469 -22.82 18.99 16.42
N LEU A 470 -21.74 19.79 16.39
CA LEU A 470 -21.03 20.26 17.58
C LEU A 470 -21.50 21.68 17.88
N SER A 471 -22.21 21.87 18.99
CA SER A 471 -22.71 23.18 19.42
C SER A 471 -21.71 23.93 20.29
N LEU A 472 -21.90 25.25 20.40
CA LEU A 472 -21.13 26.14 21.28
C LEU A 472 -21.29 25.82 22.77
N ASP A 473 -22.38 25.17 23.19
CA ASP A 473 -22.58 24.72 24.58
C ASP A 473 -21.96 23.33 24.85
N HIS A 474 -20.97 22.93 24.05
CA HIS A 474 -20.23 21.67 24.18
C HIS A 474 -21.09 20.41 24.06
N LYS A 475 -22.18 20.44 23.28
CA LYS A 475 -23.00 19.26 23.00
C LYS A 475 -22.82 18.76 21.58
N ALA A 476 -22.61 17.45 21.46
CA ALA A 476 -22.67 16.72 20.22
C ALA A 476 -24.05 16.08 20.07
N THR A 477 -24.67 16.23 18.92
CA THR A 477 -25.97 15.63 18.57
C THR A 477 -25.92 15.01 17.18
N GLY A 478 -26.83 14.07 16.87
CA GLY A 478 -26.87 13.37 15.59
C GLY A 478 -26.12 12.03 15.63
N ALA A 479 -25.23 11.81 14.67
CA ALA A 479 -24.53 10.54 14.47
C ALA A 479 -23.67 10.10 15.66
N VAL A 480 -23.05 11.05 16.37
CA VAL A 480 -22.40 10.84 17.67
C VAL A 480 -23.00 11.84 18.64
N THR A 481 -23.32 11.38 19.85
CA THR A 481 -23.98 12.17 20.89
C THR A 481 -23.15 12.22 22.16
N GLY A 482 -23.26 13.30 22.92
CA GLY A 482 -22.58 13.46 24.21
C GLY A 482 -22.07 14.88 24.44
N THR A 483 -21.25 15.05 25.47
CA THR A 483 -20.49 16.29 25.68
C THR A 483 -19.19 16.21 24.91
N TRP A 484 -18.75 17.32 24.31
CA TRP A 484 -17.50 17.37 23.57
C TRP A 484 -16.49 18.38 24.13
N SER A 485 -15.21 18.07 23.96
CA SER A 485 -14.09 18.97 24.28
C SER A 485 -12.96 18.77 23.27
N TYR A 486 -12.12 19.79 23.08
CA TYR A 486 -11.00 19.71 22.16
C TYR A 486 -9.70 20.12 22.84
N ASN A 487 -8.68 19.29 22.69
CA ASN A 487 -7.32 19.62 23.11
C ASN A 487 -6.52 20.04 21.88
N SER A 488 -6.30 21.35 21.71
CA SER A 488 -5.55 21.91 20.59
C SER A 488 -4.05 21.61 20.62
N THR A 489 -3.51 21.21 21.77
CA THR A 489 -2.09 20.80 21.87
C THR A 489 -1.89 19.41 21.30
N THR A 490 -2.81 18.49 21.55
CA THR A 490 -2.74 17.11 21.05
C THR A 490 -3.53 16.90 19.76
N GLY A 491 -4.36 17.86 19.35
CA GLY A 491 -5.25 17.71 18.20
C GLY A 491 -6.41 16.73 18.43
N ILE A 492 -6.79 16.45 19.69
CA ILE A 492 -7.79 15.43 20.01
C ILE A 492 -9.15 16.06 20.34
N LEU A 493 -10.16 15.71 19.56
CA LEU A 493 -11.57 15.92 19.88
C LEU A 493 -12.09 14.72 20.68
N THR A 494 -12.65 14.99 21.86
CA THR A 494 -13.32 13.97 22.68
C THR A 494 -14.82 14.21 22.63
N VAL A 495 -15.61 13.19 22.29
CA VAL A 495 -17.09 13.20 22.35
C VAL A 495 -17.55 12.02 23.21
N GLY A 496 -18.01 12.29 24.43
CA GLY A 496 -18.23 11.23 25.42
C GLY A 496 -16.94 10.46 25.71
N SER A 497 -16.88 9.18 25.37
CA SER A 497 -15.68 8.33 25.48
C SER A 497 -14.88 8.21 24.17
N LEU A 498 -15.40 8.72 23.06
CA LEU A 498 -14.75 8.62 21.74
C LEU A 498 -13.67 9.68 21.62
N LYS A 499 -12.44 9.27 21.30
CA LYS A 499 -11.30 10.15 21.03
C LYS A 499 -10.99 10.14 19.54
N LEU A 500 -10.84 11.34 18.97
CA LEU A 500 -10.75 11.56 17.53
C LEU A 500 -9.56 12.48 17.24
N ASN A 501 -8.63 12.02 16.40
CA ASN A 501 -7.57 12.83 15.83
C ASN A 501 -8.19 13.81 14.82
N VAL A 502 -7.94 15.11 15.00
CA VAL A 502 -8.49 16.18 14.16
C VAL A 502 -7.38 16.83 13.35
N VAL A 503 -7.57 16.91 12.04
CA VAL A 503 -6.57 17.45 11.11
C VAL A 503 -7.25 18.21 9.96
N ARG A 504 -6.48 19.02 9.24
CA ARG A 504 -6.95 19.65 8.00
C ARG A 504 -6.73 18.70 6.82
N GLU A 505 -7.71 18.59 5.94
CA GLU A 505 -7.61 17.87 4.68
C GLU A 505 -8.42 18.58 3.58
N LEU A 506 -8.45 18.01 2.38
CA LEU A 506 -9.26 18.52 1.28
C LEU A 506 -10.66 17.89 1.28
N ASP A 507 -11.68 18.71 1.07
CA ASP A 507 -13.01 18.24 0.72
C ASP A 507 -13.04 17.87 -0.77
N TRP A 508 -12.89 16.57 -1.07
CA TRP A 508 -12.85 16.06 -2.45
C TRP A 508 -14.20 16.12 -3.15
N GLU A 509 -15.28 16.10 -2.37
CA GLU A 509 -16.68 16.17 -2.79
C GLU A 509 -17.12 17.60 -3.17
N ALA A 510 -16.37 18.63 -2.75
CA ALA A 510 -16.68 20.02 -3.05
C ALA A 510 -16.30 20.40 -4.49
N SER A 511 -17.08 21.30 -5.09
CA SER A 511 -16.82 21.85 -6.43
C SER A 511 -16.92 23.38 -6.42
N PRO A 512 -15.80 24.13 -6.47
CA PRO A 512 -14.42 23.63 -6.48
C PRO A 512 -14.02 22.96 -5.15
N ARG A 513 -12.98 22.11 -5.18
CA ARG A 513 -12.42 21.47 -3.99
C ARG A 513 -11.83 22.53 -3.05
N VAL A 514 -12.10 22.41 -1.76
CA VAL A 514 -11.67 23.39 -0.74
C VAL A 514 -11.09 22.69 0.49
N PRO A 515 -10.14 23.31 1.22
CA PRO A 515 -9.73 22.81 2.52
C PRO A 515 -10.91 22.65 3.49
N THR A 516 -10.85 21.61 4.31
CA THR A 516 -11.82 21.32 5.37
C THR A 516 -11.10 20.75 6.59
N ILE A 517 -11.86 20.51 7.66
CA ILE A 517 -11.39 19.80 8.84
C ILE A 517 -12.02 18.42 8.84
N VAL A 518 -11.19 17.41 9.11
CA VAL A 518 -11.61 16.03 9.23
C VAL A 518 -11.22 15.48 10.59
N PHE A 519 -11.88 14.39 11.00
CA PHE A 519 -11.43 13.61 12.14
C PHE A 519 -11.46 12.11 11.87
N THR A 520 -10.64 11.37 12.61
CA THR A 520 -10.63 9.91 12.61
C THR A 520 -10.32 9.34 14.00
N GLY A 521 -10.86 8.17 14.34
CA GLY A 521 -10.56 7.46 15.58
C GLY A 521 -11.25 6.10 15.60
N LEU A 522 -11.09 5.35 16.69
CA LEU A 522 -11.75 4.04 16.88
C LEU A 522 -12.81 4.14 17.97
N ASN A 523 -13.98 3.55 17.72
CA ASN A 523 -14.93 3.29 18.80
C ASN A 523 -14.50 2.08 19.64
N GLY A 524 -15.21 1.81 20.74
CA GLY A 524 -14.91 0.70 21.65
C GLY A 524 -14.97 -0.70 21.04
N SER A 525 -15.46 -0.85 19.79
CA SER A 525 -15.48 -2.12 19.05
C SER A 525 -14.43 -2.17 17.92
N GLY A 526 -13.45 -1.27 17.91
CA GLY A 526 -12.39 -1.23 16.90
C GLY A 526 -12.90 -0.82 15.51
N ARG A 527 -13.99 -0.06 15.43
CA ARG A 527 -14.49 0.47 14.15
C ARG A 527 -14.05 1.90 13.97
N SER A 528 -13.46 2.20 12.82
CA SER A 528 -13.10 3.56 12.47
C SER A 528 -14.34 4.45 12.41
N VAL A 529 -14.25 5.61 13.06
CA VAL A 529 -15.22 6.68 13.01
C VAL A 529 -14.57 7.86 12.29
N TRP A 530 -15.13 8.20 11.15
CA TRP A 530 -14.66 9.22 10.24
C TRP A 530 -15.60 10.42 10.27
N GLY A 531 -15.03 11.62 10.26
CA GLY A 531 -15.79 12.87 10.21
C GLY A 531 -15.21 13.84 9.20
N LYS A 532 -16.08 14.54 8.48
CA LYS A 532 -15.74 15.68 7.64
C LYS A 532 -16.63 16.85 7.98
N LYS A 533 -16.05 18.02 8.22
CA LYS A 533 -16.82 19.23 8.50
C LYS A 533 -17.58 19.64 7.24
N SER A 534 -18.88 19.85 7.35
CA SER A 534 -19.70 20.33 6.24
C SER A 534 -19.36 21.79 5.94
N GLN A 535 -19.26 22.12 4.65
CA GLN A 535 -19.19 23.51 4.21
C GLN A 535 -20.53 24.19 4.53
N SER A 536 -20.47 25.38 5.14
CA SER A 536 -21.65 26.17 5.52
C SER A 536 -22.26 26.91 4.34
#